data_AF-D6TH54-F1
#
_entry.id   AF-D6TH54-F1
#
_cell.length_a   1.000
_cell.length_b   1.000
_cell.length_c   1.000
_cell.angle_alpha   90.00
_cell.angle_beta   90.00
_cell.angle_gamma   90.00
#
_symmetry.space_group_name_H-M   'P 1'
#
loop_
_entity.id
_entity.type
_entity.pdbx_description
1 polymer ?
#
loop_
_entity_poly.entity_id
_entity_poly.type
_entity_poly.pdbx_seq_one_letter_code
_entity_poly.pdbx_strand_id
1 'polypeptide(L)'
;MTDYLTASEAIEVLKIPASTFYRLAKEGKIAKHYPTAVSKHGVYDAREIARLGSKLKRDATPQQLGETNWIQSSDVGNMYDLEYTVYGDETGNPSIVRKWYERNPQICRVLYNKEDRRDFWGALNMLPLKEETIFKLLRGEIRDIDLDPQKDILTFEEPGTYDFYVASVIVRPDKKNHFLALVNGVFNFWCEQAPERMLGKIYGRVVSGDGEMMAKKLFFSPLWHISDSAYVLDMNRPNPSRLVQSFQYAVNSKIEEASLTAKMTAKEANNSERRDMSTDEV
;
A
#
# COMPACT_ATOMS: atom_id res chain seq x y z
N MET A 1 -4.48 19.41 35.09
CA MET A 1 -5.50 19.71 34.06
C MET A 1 -6.72 18.90 34.41
N THR A 2 -7.91 19.49 34.39
CA THR A 2 -9.16 18.78 34.70
C THR A 2 -9.41 17.73 33.62
N ASP A 3 -9.58 16.47 34.03
CA ASP A 3 -9.81 15.34 33.11
C ASP A 3 -11.19 15.38 32.44
N TYR A 4 -12.09 16.27 32.91
CA TYR A 4 -13.48 16.35 32.49
C TYR A 4 -13.92 17.78 32.14
N LEU A 5 -14.80 17.87 31.14
CA LEU A 5 -15.42 19.08 30.61
C LEU A 5 -16.92 19.11 30.91
N THR A 6 -17.47 20.31 31.08
CA THR A 6 -18.92 20.56 31.04
C THR A 6 -19.44 20.45 29.60
N ALA A 7 -20.77 20.37 29.43
CA ALA A 7 -21.39 20.35 28.11
C ALA A 7 -21.01 21.59 27.28
N SER A 8 -21.01 22.78 27.90
CA SER A 8 -20.69 24.04 27.21
C SER A 8 -19.25 24.06 26.71
N GLU A 9 -18.29 23.65 27.56
CA GLU A 9 -16.87 23.55 27.17
C GLU A 9 -16.68 22.52 26.06
N ALA A 10 -17.33 21.35 26.15
CA ALA A 10 -17.25 20.33 25.12
C ALA A 10 -17.83 20.81 23.77
N ILE A 11 -18.95 21.54 23.79
CA ILE A 11 -19.55 22.16 22.60
C ILE A 11 -18.58 23.15 21.96
N GLU A 12 -17.94 24.01 22.76
CA GLU A 12 -16.97 25.00 22.29
C GLU A 12 -15.76 24.32 21.63
N VAL A 13 -15.22 23.26 22.25
CA VAL A 13 -14.10 22.48 21.69
C VAL A 13 -14.46 21.81 20.37
N LEU A 14 -15.67 21.23 20.27
CA LEU A 14 -16.12 20.52 19.06
C LEU A 14 -16.53 21.47 17.93
N LYS A 15 -16.85 22.74 18.23
CA LYS A 15 -17.39 23.74 17.28
C LYS A 15 -18.62 23.23 16.52
N ILE A 16 -19.52 22.52 17.20
CA ILE A 16 -20.79 22.03 16.65
C ILE A 16 -21.99 22.70 17.33
N PRO A 17 -23.17 22.77 16.68
CA PRO A 17 -24.38 23.24 17.34
C PRO A 17 -24.71 22.41 18.59
N ALA A 18 -25.18 23.07 19.65
CA ALA A 18 -25.57 22.41 20.90
C ALA A 18 -26.61 21.30 20.69
N SER A 19 -27.55 21.49 19.77
CA SER A 19 -28.55 20.48 19.39
C SER A 19 -27.91 19.19 18.87
N THR A 20 -26.89 19.32 18.02
CA THR A 20 -26.10 18.18 17.51
C THR A 20 -25.34 17.50 18.64
N PHE A 21 -24.71 18.25 19.53
CA PHE A 21 -23.98 17.69 20.68
C PHE A 21 -24.91 16.85 21.58
N TYR A 22 -26.04 17.40 22.00
CA TYR A 22 -26.98 16.67 22.86
C TYR A 22 -27.60 15.47 22.17
N ARG A 23 -27.84 15.54 20.85
CA ARG A 23 -28.26 14.38 20.07
C ARG A 23 -27.21 13.27 20.09
N LEU A 24 -25.93 13.59 19.82
CA LEU A 24 -24.83 12.61 19.86
C LEU A 24 -24.64 12.00 21.26
N ALA A 25 -24.77 12.80 22.31
CA ALA A 25 -24.73 12.30 23.69
C ALA A 25 -25.92 11.37 24.01
N LYS A 26 -27.14 11.73 23.56
CA LYS A 26 -28.34 10.89 23.72
C LYS A 26 -28.24 9.58 22.94
N GLU A 27 -27.62 9.60 21.76
CA GLU A 27 -27.32 8.40 20.96
C GLU A 27 -26.17 7.54 21.54
N GLY A 28 -25.55 7.95 22.64
CA GLY A 28 -24.43 7.24 23.25
C GLY A 28 -23.11 7.35 22.47
N LYS A 29 -23.03 8.26 21.48
CA LYS A 29 -21.81 8.50 20.69
C LYS A 29 -20.80 9.40 21.41
N ILE A 30 -21.23 10.08 22.46
CA ILE A 30 -20.39 10.84 23.39
C ILE A 30 -20.70 10.29 24.78
N ALA A 31 -19.72 9.69 25.45
CA ALA A 31 -19.91 9.16 26.78
C ALA A 31 -20.15 10.29 27.79
N LYS A 32 -21.19 10.14 28.61
CA LYS A 32 -21.55 11.10 29.65
C LYS A 32 -21.28 10.46 31.02
N HIS A 33 -20.43 11.10 31.81
CA HIS A 33 -20.05 10.64 33.14
C HIS A 33 -20.73 11.46 34.23
N TYR A 34 -21.10 10.83 35.34
CA TYR A 34 -21.66 11.51 36.51
C TYR A 34 -20.66 11.39 37.67
N PRO A 35 -20.01 12.48 38.11
CA PRO A 35 -18.95 12.43 39.13
C PRO A 35 -19.43 11.87 40.47
N THR A 36 -20.71 12.07 40.79
CA THR A 36 -21.37 11.52 41.97
C THR A 36 -22.75 11.01 41.59
N ALA A 37 -23.27 10.05 42.35
CA ALA A 37 -24.63 9.50 42.16
C ALA A 37 -25.75 10.57 42.30
N VAL A 38 -25.44 11.70 42.93
CA VAL A 38 -26.38 12.80 43.19
C VAL A 38 -26.25 13.93 42.16
N SER A 39 -25.16 13.98 41.38
CA SER A 39 -24.97 15.04 40.38
C SER A 39 -25.97 14.91 39.24
N LYS A 40 -26.79 15.94 39.04
CA LYS A 40 -27.69 16.05 37.87
C LYS A 40 -26.95 16.46 36.59
N HIS A 41 -25.75 17.01 36.73
CA HIS A 41 -24.93 17.46 35.61
C HIS A 41 -23.88 16.41 35.30
N GLY A 42 -23.94 15.87 34.09
CA GLY A 42 -22.89 14.99 33.58
C GLY A 42 -21.76 15.81 32.99
N VAL A 43 -20.57 15.22 33.04
CA VAL A 43 -19.32 15.73 32.50
C VAL A 43 -18.80 14.78 31.42
N TYR A 44 -17.84 15.26 30.63
CA TYR A 44 -17.35 14.59 29.43
C TYR A 44 -15.82 14.48 29.49
N ASP A 45 -15.26 13.32 29.16
CA ASP A 45 -13.81 13.15 29.16
C ASP A 45 -13.15 14.07 28.12
N ALA A 46 -12.19 14.88 28.56
CA ALA A 46 -11.56 15.89 27.70
C ALA A 46 -10.81 15.26 26.50
N ARG A 47 -10.23 14.07 26.67
CA ARG A 47 -9.50 13.35 25.61
C ARG A 47 -10.46 12.76 24.58
N GLU A 48 -11.60 12.22 25.04
CA GLU A 48 -12.66 11.74 24.14
C GLU A 48 -13.22 12.87 23.28
N ILE A 49 -13.52 14.02 23.89
CA ILE A 49 -14.02 15.20 23.18
C ILE A 49 -12.99 15.71 22.16
N ALA A 50 -11.71 15.81 22.53
CA ALA A 50 -10.65 16.20 21.60
C ALA A 50 -10.51 15.23 20.41
N ARG A 51 -10.62 13.92 20.67
CA ARG A 51 -10.59 12.87 19.64
C ARG A 51 -11.80 13.00 18.69
N LEU A 52 -12.99 13.25 19.24
CA LEU A 52 -14.20 13.44 18.43
C LEU A 52 -14.14 14.72 17.60
N GLY A 53 -13.63 15.82 18.16
CA GLY A 53 -13.44 17.08 17.43
C GLY A 53 -12.51 16.91 16.24
N SER A 54 -11.43 16.14 16.42
CA SER A 54 -10.51 15.79 15.34
C SER A 54 -11.20 14.96 14.25
N LYS A 55 -12.07 14.01 14.64
CA LYS A 55 -12.87 13.21 13.70
C LYS A 55 -13.87 14.06 12.92
N LEU A 56 -14.64 14.92 13.59
CA LEU A 56 -15.65 15.76 12.96
C LEU A 56 -15.04 16.78 11.98
N LYS A 57 -13.91 17.38 12.32
CA LYS A 57 -13.17 18.26 11.39
C LYS A 57 -12.73 17.52 10.13
N ARG A 58 -12.25 16.28 10.28
CA ARG A 58 -11.87 15.43 9.15
C ARG A 58 -13.07 15.08 8.28
N ASP A 59 -14.21 14.76 8.89
CA ASP A 59 -15.43 14.37 8.17
C ASP A 59 -16.12 15.59 7.51
N ALA A 60 -15.94 16.80 8.03
CA ALA A 60 -16.51 18.05 7.50
C ALA A 60 -15.68 18.68 6.37
N THR A 61 -14.39 18.36 6.28
CA THR A 61 -13.53 18.84 5.18
C THR A 61 -13.91 18.06 3.92
N PRO A 62 -14.27 18.71 2.79
CA PRO A 62 -14.51 18.00 1.54
C PRO A 62 -13.32 17.10 1.25
N GLN A 63 -13.56 15.79 1.28
CA GLN A 63 -12.48 14.83 1.14
C GLN A 63 -12.04 14.88 -0.33
N GLN A 64 -10.89 15.50 -0.57
CA GLN A 64 -10.29 15.49 -1.90
C GLN A 64 -10.15 14.03 -2.34
N LEU A 65 -10.59 13.74 -3.56
CA LEU A 65 -10.55 12.38 -4.09
C LEU A 65 -9.12 12.10 -4.57
N GLY A 66 -8.53 11.03 -4.04
CA GLY A 66 -7.24 10.54 -4.48
C GLY A 66 -7.41 9.50 -5.58
N GLU A 67 -6.53 9.55 -6.57
CA GLU A 67 -6.43 8.54 -7.62
C GLU A 67 -5.03 7.94 -7.65
N THR A 68 -4.90 6.69 -8.10
CA THR A 68 -3.60 6.04 -8.25
C THR A 68 -3.38 5.59 -9.68
N ASN A 69 -2.17 5.79 -10.19
CA ASN A 69 -1.76 5.32 -11.51
C ASN A 69 -0.27 4.99 -11.52
N TRP A 70 0.22 4.39 -12.58
CA TRP A 70 1.65 4.26 -12.82
C TRP A 70 2.27 5.62 -13.10
N ILE A 71 3.54 5.75 -12.75
CA ILE A 71 4.33 6.95 -13.02
C ILE A 71 4.49 7.16 -14.53
N GLN A 72 4.50 8.42 -14.96
CA GLN A 72 4.77 8.83 -16.33
C GLN A 72 6.08 9.61 -16.38
N SER A 73 6.71 9.68 -17.56
CA SER A 73 7.95 10.47 -17.73
C SER A 73 7.78 11.95 -17.37
N SER A 74 6.57 12.50 -17.52
CA SER A 74 6.24 13.86 -17.10
C SER A 74 6.14 14.05 -15.58
N ASP A 75 6.01 12.98 -14.81
CA ASP A 75 5.80 13.05 -13.37
C ASP A 75 7.11 13.10 -12.56
N VAL A 76 8.26 12.85 -13.20
CA VAL A 76 9.56 12.70 -12.52
C VAL A 76 9.89 13.91 -11.64
N GLY A 77 9.54 15.13 -12.08
CA GLY A 77 9.72 16.34 -11.28
C GLY A 77 8.89 16.32 -9.99
N ASN A 78 7.59 16.05 -10.10
CA ASN A 78 6.69 15.99 -8.94
C ASN A 78 7.06 14.84 -7.98
N MET A 79 7.53 13.71 -8.52
CA MET A 79 8.03 12.60 -7.74
C MET A 79 9.28 13.00 -6.96
N TYR A 80 10.24 13.67 -7.60
CA TYR A 80 11.44 14.17 -6.93
C TYR A 80 11.08 15.16 -5.81
N ASP A 81 10.19 16.12 -6.08
CA ASP A 81 9.73 17.07 -5.06
C ASP A 81 9.11 16.34 -3.86
N LEU A 82 8.30 15.31 -4.11
CA LEU A 82 7.72 14.48 -3.06
C LEU A 82 8.79 13.73 -2.25
N GLU A 83 9.75 13.07 -2.90
CA GLU A 83 10.84 12.35 -2.23
C GLU A 83 11.74 13.30 -1.42
N TYR A 84 12.04 14.48 -1.96
CA TYR A 84 12.84 15.51 -1.28
C TYR A 84 12.19 15.97 0.03
N THR A 85 10.85 16.01 0.10
CA THR A 85 10.16 16.35 1.36
C THR A 85 10.38 15.34 2.49
N VAL A 86 10.78 14.10 2.16
CA VAL A 86 10.96 13.01 3.12
C VAL A 86 12.44 12.72 3.37
N TYR A 87 13.24 12.69 2.30
CA TYR A 87 14.64 12.26 2.34
C TYR A 87 15.64 13.42 2.23
N GLY A 88 15.20 14.63 1.86
CA GLY A 88 16.08 15.78 1.67
C GLY A 88 17.22 15.47 0.69
N ASP A 89 18.45 15.73 1.09
CA ASP A 89 19.63 15.54 0.23
C ASP A 89 19.96 14.05 -0.06
N GLU A 90 19.30 13.11 0.62
CA GLU A 90 19.42 11.68 0.32
C GLU A 90 18.52 11.24 -0.86
N THR A 91 17.70 12.14 -1.41
CA THR A 91 16.88 11.83 -2.58
C THR A 91 17.73 11.50 -3.81
N GLY A 92 17.34 10.44 -4.52
CA GLY A 92 18.05 9.97 -5.71
C GLY A 92 18.14 11.02 -6.81
N ASN A 93 19.19 10.91 -7.64
CA ASN A 93 19.38 11.81 -8.77
C ASN A 93 18.22 11.63 -9.79
N PRO A 94 17.45 12.68 -10.12
CA PRO A 94 16.32 12.61 -11.05
C PRO A 94 16.66 11.99 -12.41
N SER A 95 17.90 12.19 -12.87
CA SER A 95 18.36 11.68 -14.17
C SER A 95 18.57 10.16 -14.16
N ILE A 96 18.91 9.58 -13.01
CA ILE A 96 19.04 8.12 -12.83
C ILE A 96 17.64 7.53 -12.69
N VAL A 97 16.84 8.10 -11.78
CA VAL A 97 15.47 7.64 -11.49
C VAL A 97 14.59 7.69 -12.74
N ARG A 98 14.72 8.72 -13.58
CA ARG A 98 14.03 8.79 -14.88
C ARG A 98 14.29 7.55 -15.74
N LYS A 99 15.54 7.09 -15.82
CA LYS A 99 15.92 5.90 -16.62
C LYS A 99 15.27 4.64 -16.07
N TRP A 100 15.06 4.55 -14.75
CA TRP A 100 14.34 3.43 -14.14
C TRP A 100 12.89 3.40 -14.62
N TYR A 101 12.20 4.54 -14.58
CA TYR A 101 10.79 4.65 -14.97
C TYR A 101 10.57 4.52 -16.48
N GLU A 102 11.48 5.02 -17.30
CA GLU A 102 11.43 4.82 -18.76
C GLU A 102 11.59 3.35 -19.14
N ARG A 103 12.42 2.61 -18.41
CA ARG A 103 12.60 1.17 -18.62
C ARG A 103 11.40 0.36 -18.15
N ASN A 104 10.90 0.65 -16.95
CA ASN A 104 9.79 -0.08 -16.35
C ASN A 104 8.85 0.89 -15.61
N PRO A 105 7.84 1.46 -16.27
CA PRO A 105 6.93 2.40 -15.63
C PRO A 105 6.10 1.76 -14.51
N GLN A 106 5.95 0.42 -14.52
CA GLN A 106 5.21 -0.33 -13.49
C GLN A 106 6.01 -0.59 -12.19
N ILE A 107 7.18 0.04 -12.02
CA ILE A 107 7.93 -0.02 -10.74
C ILE A 107 7.47 1.04 -9.74
N CYS A 108 6.84 2.13 -10.19
CA CYS A 108 6.38 3.19 -9.30
C CYS A 108 4.90 3.48 -9.51
N ARG A 109 4.10 3.18 -8.49
CA ARG A 109 2.70 3.60 -8.41
C ARG A 109 2.65 4.94 -7.68
N VAL A 110 1.96 5.91 -8.24
CA VAL A 110 1.78 7.24 -7.64
C VAL A 110 0.34 7.40 -7.16
N LEU A 111 0.16 8.18 -6.11
CA LEU A 111 -1.12 8.64 -5.56
C LEU A 111 -1.14 10.16 -5.69
N TYR A 112 -2.18 10.71 -6.32
CA TYR A 112 -2.28 12.14 -6.61
C TYR A 112 -3.70 12.65 -6.44
N ASN A 113 -3.86 13.97 -6.40
CA ASN A 113 -5.16 14.64 -6.43
C ASN A 113 -5.86 14.38 -7.77
N LYS A 114 -7.04 13.76 -7.76
CA LYS A 114 -7.80 13.45 -8.98
C LYS A 114 -8.03 14.68 -9.88
N GLU A 115 -8.13 15.87 -9.30
CA GLU A 115 -8.34 17.13 -10.03
C GLU A 115 -7.04 17.74 -10.58
N ASP A 116 -5.88 17.37 -10.01
CA ASP A 116 -4.56 17.84 -10.44
C ASP A 116 -3.50 16.74 -10.27
N ARG A 117 -3.12 16.12 -11.39
CA ARG A 117 -2.08 15.07 -11.41
C ARG A 117 -0.75 15.55 -10.83
N ARG A 118 -0.44 16.84 -10.88
CA ARG A 118 0.85 17.36 -10.37
C ARG A 118 0.91 17.40 -8.85
N ASP A 119 -0.24 17.39 -8.17
CA ASP A 119 -0.32 17.35 -6.72
C ASP A 119 -0.21 15.91 -6.20
N PHE A 120 1.03 15.42 -6.10
CA PHE A 120 1.33 14.09 -5.58
C PHE A 120 1.12 14.01 -4.07
N TRP A 121 0.34 13.04 -3.64
CA TRP A 121 0.06 12.75 -2.24
C TRP A 121 0.85 11.55 -1.72
N GLY A 122 1.36 10.70 -2.59
CA GLY A 122 2.14 9.54 -2.21
C GLY A 122 2.71 8.78 -3.39
N ALA A 123 3.61 7.86 -3.10
CA ALA A 123 4.20 6.97 -4.08
C ALA A 123 4.70 5.67 -3.43
N LEU A 124 4.69 4.59 -4.20
CA LEU A 124 5.22 3.28 -3.84
C LEU A 124 6.14 2.82 -4.97
N ASN A 125 7.44 2.81 -4.71
CA ASN A 125 8.48 2.45 -5.66
C ASN A 125 9.06 1.07 -5.31
N MET A 126 8.88 0.10 -6.20
CA MET A 126 9.24 -1.30 -6.05
C MET A 126 10.09 -1.75 -7.24
N LEU A 127 11.37 -1.96 -7.01
CA LEU A 127 12.33 -2.36 -8.03
C LEU A 127 12.38 -3.89 -8.13
N PRO A 128 12.08 -4.50 -9.30
CA PRO A 128 12.29 -5.93 -9.52
C PRO A 128 13.79 -6.20 -9.65
N LEU A 129 14.34 -6.95 -8.71
CA LEU A 129 15.79 -7.20 -8.61
C LEU A 129 16.05 -8.68 -8.32
N LYS A 130 17.26 -9.14 -8.62
CA LYS A 130 17.74 -10.44 -8.12
C LYS A 130 17.88 -10.39 -6.61
N GLU A 131 17.50 -11.46 -5.92
CA GLU A 131 17.55 -11.55 -4.44
C GLU A 131 18.94 -11.26 -3.87
N GLU A 132 20.01 -11.66 -4.56
CA GLU A 132 21.39 -11.31 -4.19
C GLU A 132 21.61 -9.80 -4.12
N THR A 133 21.17 -9.05 -5.14
CA THR A 133 21.27 -7.59 -5.18
C THR A 133 20.42 -6.95 -4.09
N ILE A 134 19.22 -7.48 -3.83
CA ILE A 134 18.36 -7.02 -2.74
C ILE A 134 19.07 -7.15 -1.39
N PHE A 135 19.74 -8.27 -1.14
CA PHE A 135 20.46 -8.46 0.12
C PHE A 135 21.65 -7.51 0.28
N LYS A 136 22.37 -7.18 -0.81
CA LYS A 136 23.41 -6.14 -0.78
C LYS A 136 22.84 -4.78 -0.38
N LEU A 137 21.68 -4.39 -0.94
CA LEU A 137 20.96 -3.16 -0.56
C LEU A 137 20.52 -3.17 0.91
N LEU A 138 19.93 -4.29 1.38
CA LEU A 138 19.45 -4.39 2.76
C LEU A 138 20.58 -4.35 3.80
N ARG A 139 21.78 -4.84 3.45
CA ARG A 139 22.98 -4.72 4.30
C ARG A 139 23.67 -3.36 4.18
N GLY A 140 23.26 -2.52 3.23
CA GLY A 140 23.91 -1.25 2.93
C GLY A 140 25.27 -1.40 2.24
N GLU A 141 25.54 -2.53 1.60
CA GLU A 141 26.78 -2.75 0.81
C GLU A 141 26.77 -1.91 -0.47
N ILE A 142 25.58 -1.66 -1.02
CA ILE A 142 25.33 -0.75 -2.13
C ILE A 142 24.11 0.11 -1.80
N ARG A 143 23.98 1.28 -2.42
CA ARG A 143 22.75 2.09 -2.36
C ARG A 143 21.92 1.85 -3.61
N ASP A 144 20.65 2.21 -3.52
CA ASP A 144 19.72 2.17 -4.65
C ASP A 144 20.21 3.03 -5.83
N ILE A 145 20.79 4.20 -5.58
CA ILE A 145 21.38 5.06 -6.61
C ILE A 145 22.62 4.46 -7.30
N ASP A 146 23.22 3.43 -6.73
CA ASP A 146 24.38 2.74 -7.29
C ASP A 146 23.94 1.62 -8.28
N LEU A 147 22.64 1.33 -8.40
CA LEU A 147 22.10 0.33 -9.31
C LEU A 147 22.21 0.77 -10.78
N ASP A 148 22.70 -0.12 -11.64
CA ASP A 148 22.69 0.05 -13.09
C ASP A 148 21.26 -0.23 -13.63
N PRO A 149 20.56 0.78 -14.18
CA PRO A 149 19.21 0.62 -14.71
C PRO A 149 19.09 -0.51 -15.74
N GLN A 150 20.16 -0.79 -16.50
CA GLN A 150 20.13 -1.73 -17.62
C GLN A 150 20.44 -3.16 -17.20
N LYS A 151 21.13 -3.36 -16.07
CA LYS A 151 21.63 -4.67 -15.64
C LYS A 151 20.96 -5.17 -14.37
N ASP A 152 20.74 -4.28 -13.42
CA ASP A 152 20.28 -4.68 -12.09
C ASP A 152 18.75 -4.71 -12.00
N ILE A 153 18.07 -3.78 -12.69
CA ILE A 153 16.61 -3.69 -12.73
C ILE A 153 16.05 -4.60 -13.82
N LEU A 154 15.37 -5.66 -13.39
CA LEU A 154 14.73 -6.63 -14.27
C LEU A 154 13.56 -5.99 -15.03
N THR A 155 13.32 -6.41 -16.28
CA THR A 155 12.11 -6.05 -17.02
C THR A 155 11.02 -7.08 -16.77
N PHE A 156 9.76 -6.69 -17.00
CA PHE A 156 8.63 -7.60 -16.92
C PHE A 156 8.34 -8.29 -18.26
N GLU A 157 9.31 -8.46 -19.15
CA GLU A 157 9.05 -9.03 -20.48
C GLU A 157 8.84 -10.55 -20.38
N GLU A 158 9.64 -11.21 -19.55
CA GLU A 158 9.62 -12.65 -19.37
C GLU A 158 8.52 -13.12 -18.40
N PRO A 159 7.91 -14.30 -18.61
CA PRO A 159 7.05 -14.91 -17.62
C PRO A 159 7.87 -15.33 -16.39
N GLY A 160 7.23 -15.39 -15.23
CA GLY A 160 7.85 -15.91 -14.00
C GLY A 160 7.52 -15.12 -12.73
N THR A 161 8.25 -15.47 -11.67
CA THR A 161 8.09 -14.86 -10.35
C THR A 161 9.13 -13.76 -10.14
N TYR A 162 8.68 -12.58 -9.74
CA TYR A 162 9.52 -11.41 -9.52
C TYR A 162 9.59 -11.07 -8.02
N ASP A 163 10.81 -10.93 -7.52
CA ASP A 163 11.07 -10.39 -6.19
C ASP A 163 11.38 -8.90 -6.27
N PHE A 164 10.94 -8.15 -5.28
CA PHE A 164 10.97 -6.68 -5.28
C PHE A 164 11.73 -6.13 -4.09
N TYR A 165 12.52 -5.08 -4.33
CA TYR A 165 13.00 -4.19 -3.29
C TYR A 165 12.15 -2.91 -3.28
N VAL A 166 11.60 -2.57 -2.12
CA VAL A 166 10.87 -1.32 -1.88
C VAL A 166 11.90 -0.21 -1.65
N ALA A 167 12.13 0.59 -2.69
CA ALA A 167 13.04 1.74 -2.62
C ALA A 167 12.44 2.89 -1.82
N SER A 168 11.16 3.18 -2.03
CA SER A 168 10.45 4.24 -1.28
C SER A 168 8.96 3.95 -1.12
N VAL A 169 8.41 4.32 0.03
CA VAL A 169 6.96 4.40 0.28
C VAL A 169 6.68 5.71 0.99
N ILE A 170 6.01 6.61 0.29
CA ILE A 170 5.71 7.94 0.80
C ILE A 170 4.20 8.15 0.72
N VAL A 171 3.62 8.68 1.80
CA VAL A 171 2.28 9.28 1.77
C VAL A 171 2.32 10.52 2.64
N ARG A 172 1.85 11.65 2.12
CA ARG A 172 1.76 12.90 2.88
C ARG A 172 0.96 12.65 4.17
N PRO A 173 1.37 13.23 5.31
CA PRO A 173 0.74 12.94 6.59
C PRO A 173 -0.78 13.22 6.64
N ASP A 174 -1.25 14.23 5.91
CA ASP A 174 -2.66 14.60 5.78
C ASP A 174 -3.46 13.70 4.81
N LYS A 175 -2.77 12.84 4.05
CA LYS A 175 -3.34 11.92 3.04
C LYS A 175 -3.20 10.44 3.40
N LYS A 176 -2.81 10.11 4.65
CA LYS A 176 -2.59 8.73 5.13
C LYS A 176 -3.78 7.78 4.88
N ASN A 177 -5.00 8.30 4.82
CA ASN A 177 -6.22 7.52 4.52
C ASN A 177 -6.24 6.95 3.08
N HIS A 178 -5.44 7.48 2.17
CA HIS A 178 -5.34 7.00 0.78
C HIS A 178 -4.26 5.92 0.57
N PHE A 179 -3.47 5.61 1.59
CA PHE A 179 -2.39 4.62 1.49
C PHE A 179 -2.87 3.25 0.99
N LEU A 180 -4.03 2.77 1.49
CA LEU A 180 -4.57 1.48 1.05
C LEU A 180 -4.95 1.48 -0.44
N ALA A 181 -5.37 2.63 -0.99
CA ALA A 181 -5.66 2.73 -2.42
C ALA A 181 -4.37 2.59 -3.26
N LEU A 182 -3.25 3.10 -2.74
CA LEU A 182 -1.93 2.97 -3.37
C LEU A 182 -1.47 1.50 -3.40
N VAL A 183 -1.55 0.79 -2.27
CA VAL A 183 -1.18 -0.64 -2.20
C VAL A 183 -2.12 -1.51 -3.05
N ASN A 184 -3.43 -1.27 -2.97
CA ASN A 184 -4.41 -1.98 -3.81
C ASN A 184 -4.14 -1.77 -5.31
N GLY A 185 -3.74 -0.56 -5.72
CA GLY A 185 -3.38 -0.29 -7.11
C GLY A 185 -2.24 -1.18 -7.63
N VAL A 186 -1.24 -1.46 -6.78
CA VAL A 186 -0.14 -2.38 -7.11
C VAL A 186 -0.64 -3.83 -7.10
N PHE A 187 -1.36 -4.24 -6.07
CA PHE A 187 -1.85 -5.62 -5.95
C PHE A 187 -2.84 -6.01 -7.06
N ASN A 188 -3.72 -5.10 -7.47
CA ASN A 188 -4.66 -5.34 -8.56
C ASN A 188 -3.92 -5.59 -9.88
N PHE A 189 -2.91 -4.79 -10.19
CA PHE A 189 -2.09 -5.01 -11.38
C PHE A 189 -1.42 -6.37 -11.35
N TRP A 190 -0.77 -6.75 -10.25
CA TRP A 190 -0.10 -8.05 -10.15
C TRP A 190 -1.07 -9.23 -10.17
N CYS A 191 -2.30 -9.04 -9.72
CA CYS A 191 -3.37 -10.02 -9.90
C CYS A 191 -3.74 -10.17 -11.38
N GLU A 192 -3.82 -9.08 -12.13
CA GLU A 192 -4.09 -9.11 -13.57
C GLU A 192 -2.99 -9.81 -14.37
N GLN A 193 -1.74 -9.77 -13.92
CA GLN A 193 -0.62 -10.44 -14.58
C GLN A 193 -0.56 -11.96 -14.33
N ALA A 194 -1.29 -12.48 -13.34
CA ALA A 194 -1.27 -13.90 -13.02
C ALA A 194 -2.06 -14.74 -14.05
N PRO A 195 -1.60 -15.98 -14.37
CA PRO A 195 -0.46 -16.69 -13.78
C PRO A 195 0.88 -16.44 -14.49
N GLU A 196 0.89 -15.70 -15.60
CA GLU A 196 2.08 -15.53 -16.45
C GLU A 196 3.23 -14.84 -15.70
N ARG A 197 2.90 -13.81 -14.91
CA ARG A 197 3.87 -13.11 -14.05
C ARG A 197 3.31 -13.00 -12.65
N MET A 198 4.11 -13.42 -11.68
CA MET A 198 3.72 -13.49 -10.28
C MET A 198 4.58 -12.57 -9.43
N LEU A 199 3.95 -11.95 -8.45
CA LEU A 199 4.64 -11.22 -7.41
C LEU A 199 5.13 -12.22 -6.35
N GLY A 200 6.44 -12.36 -6.20
CA GLY A 200 7.11 -13.27 -5.28
C GLY A 200 7.24 -12.68 -3.87
N LYS A 201 8.40 -12.16 -3.54
CA LYS A 201 8.70 -11.55 -2.24
C LYS A 201 8.87 -10.04 -2.37
N ILE A 202 8.42 -9.30 -1.36
CA ILE A 202 8.64 -7.87 -1.23
C ILE A 202 9.59 -7.62 -0.06
N TYR A 203 10.75 -7.09 -0.36
CA TYR A 203 11.78 -6.73 0.60
C TYR A 203 11.80 -5.23 0.82
N GLY A 204 12.20 -4.78 2.01
CA GLY A 204 12.38 -3.36 2.25
C GLY A 204 13.18 -3.07 3.51
N ARG A 205 13.79 -1.88 3.53
CA ARG A 205 14.40 -1.31 4.73
C ARG A 205 13.42 -0.32 5.38
N VAL A 206 13.13 -0.51 6.66
CA VAL A 206 12.26 0.38 7.42
C VAL A 206 13.11 1.33 8.25
N VAL A 207 13.04 2.63 7.94
CA VAL A 207 13.83 3.67 8.63
C VAL A 207 12.99 4.63 9.48
N SER A 208 11.66 4.54 9.42
CA SER A 208 10.74 5.43 10.13
C SER A 208 9.69 4.65 10.92
N GLY A 209 9.16 5.26 11.99
CA GLY A 209 8.11 4.64 12.80
C GLY A 209 6.80 4.41 12.03
N ASP A 210 6.47 5.29 11.07
CA ASP A 210 5.32 5.08 10.17
C ASP A 210 5.57 3.86 9.26
N GLY A 211 6.80 3.69 8.75
CA GLY A 211 7.22 2.52 7.99
C GLY A 211 7.13 1.22 8.80
N GLU A 212 7.53 1.25 10.06
CA GLU A 212 7.46 0.09 10.95
C GLU A 212 6.01 -0.30 11.25
N MET A 213 5.15 0.69 11.49
CA MET A 213 3.73 0.47 11.68
C MET A 213 3.10 -0.17 10.44
N MET A 214 3.50 0.26 9.24
CA MET A 214 3.04 -0.30 7.98
C MET A 214 3.52 -1.74 7.78
N ALA A 215 4.82 -2.01 7.98
CA ALA A 215 5.38 -3.35 7.89
C ALA A 215 4.66 -4.32 8.84
N LYS A 216 4.38 -3.89 10.09
CA LYS A 216 3.59 -4.66 11.05
C LYS A 216 2.16 -4.90 10.60
N LYS A 217 1.46 -3.88 10.07
CA LYS A 217 0.08 -4.00 9.57
C LYS A 217 -0.05 -4.97 8.40
N LEU A 218 0.97 -5.03 7.54
CA LEU A 218 1.04 -5.96 6.42
C LEU A 218 1.70 -7.30 6.79
N PHE A 219 2.05 -7.49 8.07
CA PHE A 219 2.71 -8.69 8.59
C PHE A 219 3.97 -9.08 7.82
N PHE A 220 4.81 -8.08 7.50
CA PHE A 220 6.16 -8.36 7.04
C PHE A 220 6.93 -9.07 8.16
N SER A 221 7.70 -10.08 7.79
CA SER A 221 8.62 -10.78 8.69
C SER A 221 9.95 -10.04 8.74
N PRO A 222 10.52 -9.79 9.93
CA PRO A 222 11.84 -9.18 10.05
C PRO A 222 12.94 -10.16 9.61
N LEU A 223 14.02 -9.62 9.06
CA LEU A 223 15.22 -10.35 8.61
C LEU A 223 16.42 -10.01 9.52
N TRP A 224 16.34 -10.41 10.80
CA TRP A 224 17.36 -10.08 11.82
C TRP A 224 18.79 -10.52 11.47
N HIS A 225 18.95 -11.52 10.60
CA HIS A 225 20.24 -11.99 10.13
C HIS A 225 20.86 -11.07 9.06
N ILE A 226 20.12 -10.09 8.55
CA ILE A 226 20.57 -9.10 7.57
C ILE A 226 20.76 -7.74 8.22
N SER A 227 19.72 -7.23 8.90
CA SER A 227 19.70 -5.93 9.57
C SER A 227 18.48 -5.82 10.47
N ASP A 228 18.57 -5.03 11.55
CA ASP A 228 17.44 -4.70 12.42
C ASP A 228 16.30 -3.94 11.72
N SER A 229 16.59 -3.42 10.54
CA SER A 229 15.64 -2.64 9.72
C SER A 229 15.17 -3.38 8.48
N ALA A 230 15.61 -4.62 8.25
CA ALA A 230 15.28 -5.40 7.06
C ALA A 230 14.01 -6.23 7.28
N TYR A 231 13.10 -6.20 6.31
CA TYR A 231 11.82 -6.90 6.35
C TYR A 231 11.52 -7.58 5.01
N VAL A 232 10.73 -8.67 5.06
CA VAL A 232 10.21 -9.38 3.89
C VAL A 232 8.73 -9.71 4.04
N LEU A 233 7.98 -9.54 2.95
CA LEU A 233 6.65 -10.10 2.76
C LEU A 233 6.73 -11.17 1.68
N ASP A 234 6.60 -12.43 2.06
CA ASP A 234 6.58 -13.57 1.14
C ASP A 234 5.13 -13.86 0.71
N MET A 235 4.80 -13.57 -0.55
CA MET A 235 3.42 -13.71 -1.03
C MET A 235 2.99 -15.16 -1.21
N ASN A 236 3.92 -16.12 -1.18
CA ASN A 236 3.60 -17.55 -1.25
C ASN A 236 3.29 -18.15 0.13
N ARG A 237 3.44 -17.38 1.22
CA ARG A 237 3.13 -17.83 2.58
C ARG A 237 1.81 -17.24 3.08
N PRO A 238 0.99 -18.00 3.81
CA PRO A 238 -0.21 -17.45 4.43
C PRO A 238 0.10 -16.20 5.27
N ASN A 239 -0.64 -15.11 5.01
CA ASN A 239 -0.44 -13.84 5.70
C ASN A 239 -1.71 -13.46 6.49
N PRO A 240 -1.62 -12.94 7.73
CA PRO A 240 -2.80 -12.51 8.50
C PRO A 240 -3.45 -11.20 8.01
N SER A 241 -2.77 -10.40 7.19
CA SER A 241 -3.33 -9.18 6.62
C SER A 241 -4.44 -9.51 5.63
N ARG A 242 -5.65 -9.03 5.88
CA ARG A 242 -6.80 -9.18 4.95
C ARG A 242 -6.49 -8.67 3.54
N LEU A 243 -5.68 -7.61 3.44
CA LEU A 243 -5.25 -7.05 2.16
C LEU A 243 -4.41 -8.05 1.37
N VAL A 244 -3.44 -8.67 2.02
CA VAL A 244 -2.55 -9.68 1.40
C VAL A 244 -3.33 -10.95 1.10
N GLN A 245 -4.21 -11.40 2.02
CA GLN A 245 -5.10 -12.55 1.79
C GLN A 245 -6.00 -12.38 0.57
N SER A 246 -6.60 -11.19 0.41
CA SER A 246 -7.45 -10.89 -0.74
C SER A 246 -6.67 -10.99 -2.06
N PHE A 247 -5.43 -10.51 -2.08
CA PHE A 247 -4.54 -10.65 -3.23
C PHE A 247 -4.17 -12.13 -3.48
N GLN A 248 -3.73 -12.85 -2.45
CA GLN A 248 -3.34 -14.26 -2.54
C GLN A 248 -4.49 -15.12 -3.06
N TYR A 249 -5.71 -14.90 -2.56
CA TYR A 249 -6.90 -15.58 -3.04
C TYR A 249 -7.13 -15.32 -4.53
N ALA A 250 -7.09 -14.05 -4.96
CA ALA A 250 -7.33 -13.68 -6.35
C ALA A 250 -6.29 -14.27 -7.32
N VAL A 251 -5.01 -14.31 -6.93
CA VAL A 251 -3.94 -14.95 -7.70
C VAL A 251 -4.14 -16.46 -7.78
N ASN A 252 -4.44 -17.13 -6.65
CA ASN A 252 -4.64 -18.58 -6.63
C ASN A 252 -5.83 -19.01 -7.49
N SER A 253 -6.95 -18.27 -7.45
CA SER A 253 -8.10 -18.54 -8.31
C SER A 253 -7.73 -18.49 -9.80
N LYS A 254 -6.94 -17.49 -10.23
CA LYS A 254 -6.46 -17.39 -11.62
C LYS A 254 -5.53 -18.54 -12.02
N ILE A 255 -4.66 -18.99 -11.10
CA ILE A 255 -3.78 -20.13 -11.33
C ILE A 255 -4.61 -21.42 -11.50
N GLU A 256 -5.61 -21.63 -10.66
CA GLU A 256 -6.51 -22.78 -10.73
C GLU A 256 -7.31 -22.79 -12.04
N GLU A 257 -7.90 -21.65 -12.42
CA GLU A 257 -8.61 -21.46 -13.69
C GLU A 257 -7.72 -21.80 -14.89
N ALA A 258 -6.52 -21.22 -14.96
CA ALA A 258 -5.58 -21.49 -16.05
C ALA A 258 -5.15 -22.96 -16.12
N SER A 259 -4.94 -23.61 -14.96
CA SER A 259 -4.62 -25.04 -14.87
C SER A 259 -5.75 -25.92 -15.39
N LEU A 260 -7.01 -25.58 -15.10
CA LEU A 260 -8.18 -26.29 -15.58
C LEU A 260 -8.34 -26.13 -17.10
N THR A 261 -8.21 -24.91 -17.62
CA THR A 261 -8.25 -24.64 -19.06
C THR A 261 -7.18 -25.45 -19.81
N ALA A 262 -5.94 -25.44 -19.33
CA ALA A 262 -4.85 -26.19 -19.95
C ALA A 262 -5.12 -27.72 -19.99
N LYS A 263 -5.69 -28.28 -18.91
CA LYS A 263 -6.08 -29.71 -18.86
C LYS A 263 -7.20 -30.04 -19.85
N MET A 264 -8.17 -29.15 -20.03
CA MET A 264 -9.26 -29.35 -21.00
C MET A 264 -8.74 -29.33 -22.43
N THR A 265 -7.90 -28.33 -22.78
CA THR A 265 -7.29 -28.22 -24.12
C THR A 265 -6.42 -29.44 -24.46
N ALA A 266 -5.62 -29.91 -23.51
CA ALA A 266 -4.78 -31.11 -23.73
C ALA A 266 -5.63 -32.38 -23.95
N LYS A 267 -6.77 -32.51 -23.27
CA LYS A 267 -7.69 -33.64 -23.45
C LYS A 267 -8.37 -33.60 -24.82
N GLU A 268 -8.73 -32.42 -25.31
CA GLU A 268 -9.33 -32.23 -26.63
C GLU A 268 -8.35 -32.57 -27.75
N ALA A 269 -7.09 -32.10 -27.64
CA ALA A 269 -6.03 -32.43 -28.58
C ALA A 269 -5.80 -33.96 -28.68
N ASN A 270 -5.66 -34.65 -27.54
CA ASN A 270 -5.47 -36.10 -27.50
C ASN A 270 -6.68 -36.88 -28.09
N ASN A 271 -7.89 -36.35 -27.98
CA ASN A 271 -9.08 -36.97 -28.56
C ASN A 271 -9.17 -36.74 -30.08
N SER A 272 -8.68 -35.62 -30.59
CA SER A 272 -8.62 -35.35 -32.04
C SER A 272 -7.62 -36.29 -32.73
N GLU A 273 -6.41 -36.44 -32.19
CA GLU A 273 -5.38 -37.34 -32.75
C GLU A 273 -5.84 -38.81 -32.79
N ARG A 274 -6.60 -39.26 -31.80
CA ARG A 274 -7.16 -40.63 -31.78
C ARG A 274 -8.24 -40.87 -32.83
N ARG A 275 -8.97 -39.84 -33.26
CA ARG A 275 -9.98 -39.97 -34.33
C ARG A 275 -9.32 -40.04 -35.70
N ASP A 276 -8.26 -39.27 -35.92
CA ASP A 276 -7.56 -39.26 -37.22
C ASP A 276 -6.80 -40.56 -37.48
N MET A 277 -6.29 -41.23 -36.45
CA MET A 277 -5.65 -42.55 -36.61
C MET A 277 -6.64 -43.71 -36.84
N SER A 278 -7.94 -43.54 -36.59
CA SER A 278 -8.91 -44.64 -36.79
C SER A 278 -9.51 -44.68 -38.20
N THR A 279 -9.13 -43.75 -39.08
CA THR A 279 -9.65 -43.67 -40.46
C THR A 279 -8.74 -44.25 -41.53
N ASP A 280 -7.51 -44.65 -41.18
CA ASP A 280 -6.51 -45.16 -42.14
C ASP A 280 -6.39 -46.71 -42.20
N GLU A 281 -7.29 -47.46 -41.55
CA GLU A 281 -7.30 -48.94 -41.56
C GLU A 281 -8.41 -49.57 -42.45
N VAL A 282 -8.88 -48.89 -43.50
CA VAL A 282 -9.85 -49.46 -44.46
C VAL A 282 -9.31 -49.48 -45.90
#